data_AF-A0A1V4XFV6-F1
#
_entry.id   AF-A0A1V4XFV6-F1
#
_cell.length_a   1.000
_cell.length_b   1.000
_cell.length_c   1.000
_cell.angle_alpha   90.00
_cell.angle_beta   90.00
_cell.angle_gamma   90.00
#
_symmetry.space_group_name_H-M   'P 1'
#
loop_
_entity.id
_entity.type
_entity.pdbx_description
1 polymer ?
#
loop_
_entity_poly.entity_id
_entity_poly.type
_entity_poly.pdbx_seq_one_letter_code
_entity_poly.pdbx_strand_id
1 'polypeptide(L)'
;MVDIVSKLAGKLNEPELTEPLQVASRALTALVEDSAYVGEVYSLGYDEALAQIHDFHRQRVGGIPALSFLIATRVRPGDLVDVRQEDASIVLLRVLDKSNLPNAEEALRVRVETAQRVSGEVDRHWDDRAVMDPTTHNMLSYAGVRCRVLGTYYMVNIGADDAPEFRLFFGSDISNYYPNRGLKVFKPRGSVLKAIINFRDPRLTVAAHDGRVPVGQVRYASSHRPFQGIDGVPVQITPTDLLGQKTALFGMTRTGKSNTTELPSTISRGV
;
A
#
# COMPACT_ATOMS: atom_id res chain seq x y z
N MET A 1 -32.51 9.00 13.63
CA MET A 1 -33.17 7.73 14.01
C MET A 1 -33.42 6.81 12.81
N VAL A 2 -33.63 7.34 11.59
CA VAL A 2 -33.80 6.56 10.34
C VAL A 2 -32.54 5.80 9.90
N ASP A 3 -31.34 6.32 10.22
CA ASP A 3 -30.06 5.76 9.79
C ASP A 3 -29.62 4.49 10.58
N ILE A 4 -30.11 4.32 11.81
CA ILE A 4 -29.79 3.15 12.65
C ILE A 4 -30.64 1.95 12.22
N VAL A 5 -31.93 2.18 11.93
CA VAL A 5 -32.85 1.13 11.47
C VAL A 5 -32.48 0.66 10.07
N SER A 6 -32.04 1.56 9.18
CA SER A 6 -31.51 1.21 7.86
C SER A 6 -30.22 0.37 7.94
N LYS A 7 -29.27 0.76 8.81
CA LYS A 7 -28.04 -0.03 9.06
C LYS A 7 -28.32 -1.39 9.73
N LEU A 8 -29.34 -1.49 10.59
CA LEU A 8 -29.76 -2.77 11.16
C LEU A 8 -30.48 -3.65 10.13
N ALA A 9 -31.36 -3.08 9.31
CA ALA A 9 -32.09 -3.81 8.28
C ALA A 9 -31.17 -4.34 7.16
N GLY A 10 -30.10 -3.60 6.83
CA GLY A 10 -29.05 -4.09 5.91
C GLY A 10 -28.22 -5.25 6.49
N LYS A 11 -27.92 -5.22 7.80
CA LYS A 11 -27.16 -6.29 8.48
C LYS A 11 -27.94 -7.59 8.70
N LEU A 12 -29.28 -7.54 8.69
CA LEU A 12 -30.13 -8.71 8.94
C LEU A 12 -30.35 -9.59 7.70
N ASN A 13 -29.92 -9.15 6.52
CA ASN A 13 -30.10 -9.85 5.24
C ASN A 13 -28.79 -10.29 4.57
N GLU A 14 -27.64 -10.09 5.21
CA GLU A 14 -26.39 -10.65 4.71
C GLU A 14 -26.31 -12.12 5.13
N PRO A 15 -26.14 -13.07 4.18
CA PRO A 15 -25.97 -14.47 4.55
C PRO A 15 -24.76 -14.59 5.47
N GLU A 16 -24.98 -15.22 6.63
CA GLU A 16 -23.93 -15.42 7.62
C GLU A 16 -22.76 -16.14 6.94
N LEU A 17 -21.60 -15.48 6.88
CA LEU A 17 -20.43 -16.02 6.18
C LEU A 17 -20.00 -17.33 6.85
N THR A 18 -19.78 -18.37 6.04
CA THR A 18 -19.24 -19.64 6.52
C THR A 18 -17.86 -19.46 7.15
N GLU A 19 -17.46 -20.36 8.06
CA GLU A 19 -16.16 -20.27 8.74
C GLU A 19 -14.96 -20.10 7.78
N PRO A 20 -14.86 -20.83 6.64
CA PRO A 20 -13.78 -20.62 5.67
C PRO A 20 -13.76 -19.19 5.07
N LEU A 21 -14.93 -18.61 4.80
CA LEU A 21 -15.04 -17.23 4.30
C LEU A 21 -14.66 -16.21 5.38
N GLN A 22 -15.01 -16.47 6.64
CA GLN A 22 -14.60 -15.59 7.74
C GLN A 22 -13.07 -15.62 7.94
N VAL A 23 -12.44 -16.78 7.86
CA VAL A 23 -10.97 -16.92 7.92
C VAL A 23 -10.32 -16.16 6.77
N ALA A 24 -10.84 -16.32 5.54
CA ALA A 24 -10.37 -15.58 4.38
C ALA A 24 -10.51 -14.06 4.54
N SER A 25 -11.67 -13.61 5.03
CA SER A 25 -11.93 -12.19 5.32
C SER A 25 -10.93 -11.63 6.31
N ARG A 26 -10.64 -12.35 7.40
CA ARG A 26 -9.65 -11.93 8.40
C ARG A 26 -8.24 -11.86 7.81
N ALA A 27 -7.86 -12.83 6.98
CA ALA A 27 -6.56 -12.82 6.32
C ALA A 27 -6.41 -11.63 5.36
N LEU A 28 -7.46 -11.27 4.62
CA LEU A 28 -7.46 -10.13 3.69
C LEU A 28 -7.42 -8.79 4.46
N THR A 29 -8.33 -8.62 5.43
CA THR A 29 -8.44 -7.40 6.25
C THR A 29 -7.18 -7.14 7.09
N ALA A 30 -6.43 -8.18 7.47
CA ALA A 30 -5.15 -8.05 8.17
C ALA A 30 -4.05 -7.37 7.32
N LEU A 31 -4.23 -7.26 6.01
CA LEU A 31 -3.34 -6.48 5.14
C LEU A 31 -3.64 -4.97 5.16
N VAL A 32 -4.63 -4.54 5.94
CA VAL A 32 -5.02 -3.14 6.10
C VAL A 32 -4.84 -2.74 7.55
N GLU A 33 -4.32 -1.54 7.78
CA GLU A 33 -4.12 -1.00 9.13
C GLU A 33 -4.73 0.41 9.20
N ASP A 34 -5.67 0.64 10.11
CA ASP A 34 -6.35 1.95 10.24
C ASP A 34 -5.36 3.10 10.51
N SER A 35 -4.34 2.83 11.32
CA SER A 35 -3.29 3.80 11.65
C SER A 35 -2.41 4.16 10.43
N ALA A 36 -2.51 3.37 9.35
CA ALA A 36 -1.81 3.57 8.08
C ALA A 36 -2.58 4.36 7.05
N TYR A 37 -3.77 4.88 7.38
CA TYR A 37 -4.56 5.71 6.49
C TYR A 37 -3.80 6.96 6.03
N VAL A 38 -3.93 7.31 4.74
CA VAL A 38 -3.32 8.51 4.15
C VAL A 38 -4.25 9.37 3.29
N GLY A 39 -5.34 8.80 2.77
CA GLY A 39 -6.31 9.54 1.94
C GLY A 39 -7.16 8.64 1.05
N GLU A 40 -7.48 9.13 -0.15
CA GLU A 40 -8.51 8.56 -1.02
C GLU A 40 -8.06 8.54 -2.49
N VAL A 41 -8.42 7.49 -3.22
CA VAL A 41 -8.30 7.49 -4.69
C VAL A 41 -9.45 8.29 -5.28
N TYR A 42 -9.12 9.32 -6.07
CA TYR A 42 -10.11 10.14 -6.78
C TYR A 42 -10.15 9.87 -8.28
N SER A 43 -9.14 9.19 -8.82
CA SER A 43 -9.14 8.70 -10.20
C SER A 43 -8.38 7.38 -10.25
N LEU A 44 -8.96 6.36 -10.88
CA LEU A 44 -8.37 5.05 -11.04
C LEU A 44 -8.53 4.62 -12.51
N GLY A 45 -7.43 4.22 -13.12
CA GLY A 45 -7.41 3.49 -14.39
C GLY A 45 -6.63 2.18 -14.23
N TYR A 46 -6.40 1.48 -15.34
CA TYR A 46 -5.68 0.19 -15.33
C TYR A 46 -4.19 0.32 -15.00
N ASP A 47 -3.54 1.40 -15.45
CA ASP A 47 -2.10 1.62 -15.26
C ASP A 47 -1.77 2.69 -14.21
N GLU A 48 -2.66 3.65 -14.01
CA GLU A 48 -2.44 4.83 -13.20
C GLU A 48 -3.59 5.06 -12.21
N ALA A 49 -3.23 5.49 -11.01
CA ALA A 49 -4.17 5.95 -10.00
C ALA A 49 -3.72 7.30 -9.45
N LEU A 50 -4.68 8.21 -9.24
CA LEU A 50 -4.46 9.47 -8.57
C LEU A 50 -5.12 9.44 -7.18
N ALA A 51 -4.30 9.69 -6.17
CA ALA A 51 -4.72 9.71 -4.78
C ALA A 51 -4.63 11.14 -4.23
N GLN A 52 -5.65 11.56 -3.50
CA GLN A 52 -5.60 12.73 -2.64
C GLN A 52 -5.08 12.28 -1.28
N ILE A 53 -4.15 13.04 -0.72
CA ILE A 53 -3.61 12.82 0.62
C ILE A 53 -3.73 14.10 1.45
N HIS A 54 -3.64 13.94 2.76
CA HIS A 54 -3.62 15.06 3.69
C HIS A 54 -2.37 15.01 4.59
N ASP A 55 -1.74 16.16 4.82
CA ASP A 55 -0.45 16.25 5.52
C ASP A 55 -0.49 15.67 6.95
N PHE A 56 -1.60 15.84 7.68
CA PHE A 56 -1.79 15.23 9.00
C PHE A 56 -1.63 13.70 8.99
N HIS A 57 -2.29 13.02 8.04
CA HIS A 57 -2.23 11.58 7.92
C HIS A 57 -0.87 11.14 7.37
N ARG A 58 -0.37 11.86 6.36
CA ARG A 58 0.96 11.66 5.80
C ARG A 58 2.05 11.72 6.88
N GLN A 59 1.99 12.67 7.80
CA GLN A 59 2.94 12.80 8.90
C GLN A 59 2.87 11.61 9.87
N ARG A 60 1.66 11.19 10.25
CA ARG A 60 1.43 10.04 11.14
C ARG A 60 2.00 8.73 10.59
N VAL A 61 2.01 8.55 9.27
CA VAL A 61 2.58 7.37 8.62
C VAL A 61 4.08 7.49 8.31
N GLY A 62 4.72 8.57 8.77
CA GLY A 62 6.14 8.84 8.55
C GLY A 62 6.48 9.32 7.14
N GLY A 63 5.53 9.92 6.44
CA GLY A 63 5.69 10.43 5.08
C GLY A 63 5.41 9.41 3.99
N ILE A 64 5.29 9.89 2.75
CA ILE A 64 5.05 9.06 1.55
C ILE A 64 6.18 9.39 0.56
N PRO A 65 7.30 8.63 0.60
CA PRO A 65 8.41 8.86 -0.32
C PRO A 65 8.07 8.35 -1.73
N ALA A 66 8.79 8.84 -2.74
CA ALA A 66 8.72 8.30 -4.08
C ALA A 66 9.02 6.79 -4.08
N LEU A 67 8.40 6.05 -4.98
CA LEU A 67 8.50 4.59 -5.12
C LEU A 67 7.98 3.77 -3.93
N SER A 68 7.45 4.42 -2.88
CA SER A 68 6.78 3.69 -1.81
C SER A 68 5.53 2.97 -2.31
N PHE A 69 5.20 1.87 -1.63
CA PHE A 69 3.94 1.21 -1.86
C PHE A 69 2.82 1.92 -1.10
N LEU A 70 1.66 1.98 -1.73
CA LEU A 70 0.38 2.29 -1.12
C LEU A 70 -0.57 1.15 -1.45
N ILE A 71 -1.59 0.95 -0.61
CA ILE A 71 -2.69 0.04 -0.90
C ILE A 71 -3.98 0.84 -0.97
N ALA A 72 -4.83 0.52 -1.94
CA ALA A 72 -6.15 1.12 -2.11
C ALA A 72 -7.24 0.05 -2.01
N THR A 73 -8.21 0.23 -1.12
CA THR A 73 -9.24 -0.78 -0.87
C THR A 73 -10.51 -0.19 -0.26
N ARG A 74 -11.61 -0.94 -0.37
CA ARG A 74 -12.87 -0.72 0.39
C ARG A 74 -12.91 -1.54 1.68
N VAL A 75 -12.05 -2.55 1.78
CA VAL A 75 -11.95 -3.43 2.93
C VAL A 75 -11.44 -2.63 4.13
N ARG A 76 -12.13 -2.76 5.25
CA ARG A 76 -11.75 -2.13 6.52
C ARG A 76 -11.20 -3.18 7.48
N PRO A 77 -10.17 -2.85 8.27
CA PRO A 77 -9.75 -3.69 9.37
C PRO A 77 -10.91 -4.01 10.32
N GLY A 78 -11.09 -5.28 10.64
CA GLY A 78 -12.12 -5.74 11.58
C GLY A 78 -13.53 -5.93 11.00
N ASP A 79 -13.79 -5.50 9.76
CA ASP A 79 -15.05 -5.82 9.08
C ASP A 79 -15.02 -7.27 8.57
N LEU A 80 -16.18 -7.93 8.55
CA LEU A 80 -16.37 -9.18 7.85
C LEU A 80 -16.83 -8.86 6.43
N VAL A 81 -16.01 -9.22 5.44
CA VAL A 81 -16.27 -9.00 4.01
C VAL A 81 -16.41 -10.34 3.32
N ASP A 82 -17.38 -10.45 2.41
CA ASP A 82 -17.49 -11.62 1.55
C ASP A 82 -16.38 -11.56 0.49
N VAL A 83 -15.36 -12.39 0.66
CA VAL A 83 -14.17 -12.42 -0.20
C VAL A 83 -14.44 -12.84 -1.65
N ARG A 84 -15.67 -13.29 -1.95
CA ARG A 84 -16.12 -13.61 -3.32
C ARG A 84 -16.56 -12.36 -4.08
N GLN A 85 -16.83 -11.25 -3.39
CA GLN A 85 -17.21 -10.00 -4.00
C GLN A 85 -15.97 -9.27 -4.54
N GLU A 86 -16.11 -8.60 -5.68
CA GLU A 86 -15.03 -7.83 -6.31
C GLU A 86 -14.46 -6.74 -5.39
N ASP A 87 -15.31 -6.11 -4.58
CA ASP A 87 -14.93 -5.07 -3.62
C ASP A 87 -14.04 -5.61 -2.48
N ALA A 88 -14.01 -6.92 -2.26
CA ALA A 88 -13.14 -7.59 -1.29
C ALA A 88 -11.74 -7.83 -1.91
N SER A 89 -11.11 -6.74 -2.34
CA SER A 89 -9.79 -6.75 -2.96
C SER A 89 -8.95 -5.56 -2.50
N ILE A 90 -7.63 -5.67 -2.68
CA ILE A 90 -6.67 -4.64 -2.30
C ILE A 90 -5.78 -4.33 -3.50
N VAL A 91 -5.95 -3.14 -4.07
CA VAL A 91 -5.14 -2.67 -5.19
C VAL A 91 -3.78 -2.20 -4.66
N LEU A 92 -2.71 -2.75 -5.21
CA LEU A 92 -1.34 -2.36 -4.90
C LEU A 92 -0.91 -1.21 -5.83
N LEU A 93 -0.49 -0.11 -5.21
CA LEU A 93 -0.06 1.10 -5.88
C LEU A 93 1.41 1.38 -5.59
N ARG A 94 2.13 1.93 -6.57
CA ARG A 94 3.49 2.47 -6.40
C ARG A 94 3.48 3.97 -6.64
N VAL A 95 3.93 4.73 -5.65
CA VAL A 95 4.05 6.19 -5.76
C VAL A 95 5.08 6.55 -6.83
N LEU A 96 4.70 7.40 -7.77
CA LEU A 96 5.59 7.91 -8.81
C LEU A 96 6.03 9.34 -8.50
N ASP A 97 5.07 10.25 -8.36
CA ASP A 97 5.33 11.68 -8.20
C ASP A 97 4.11 12.38 -7.58
N LYS A 98 4.19 13.70 -7.38
CA LYS A 98 3.02 14.54 -7.09
C LYS A 98 2.07 14.60 -8.29
N SER A 99 0.80 14.89 -8.00
CA SER A 99 -0.23 15.21 -8.98
C SER A 99 -0.89 16.54 -8.61
N ASN A 100 -1.35 17.27 -9.62
CA ASN A 100 -2.11 18.49 -9.40
C ASN A 100 -3.57 18.14 -9.06
N LEU A 101 -4.07 18.72 -7.97
CA LEU A 101 -5.49 18.77 -7.71
C LEU A 101 -6.14 19.86 -8.58
N PRO A 102 -7.45 19.83 -8.81
CA PRO A 102 -8.14 20.84 -9.64
C PRO A 102 -7.92 22.29 -9.18
N ASN A 103 -7.67 22.50 -7.89
CA ASN A 103 -7.41 23.81 -7.28
C ASN A 103 -5.92 24.16 -7.14
N ALA A 104 -5.01 23.46 -7.83
CA ALA A 104 -3.57 23.60 -7.61
C ALA A 104 -3.03 25.01 -7.89
N GLU A 105 -3.54 25.71 -8.91
CA GLU A 105 -3.10 27.06 -9.27
C GLU A 105 -3.50 28.09 -8.19
N GLU A 106 -4.76 28.02 -7.75
CA GLU A 106 -5.29 28.84 -6.66
C GLU A 106 -4.50 28.59 -5.36
N ALA A 107 -4.26 27.32 -5.03
CA ALA A 107 -3.49 26.92 -3.86
C ALA A 107 -2.05 27.45 -3.91
N LEU A 108 -1.40 27.41 -5.08
CA LEU A 108 -0.07 27.97 -5.27
C LEU A 108 -0.06 29.48 -5.08
N ARG A 109 -1.02 30.20 -5.65
CA ARG A 109 -1.15 31.65 -5.52
C ARG A 109 -1.26 32.07 -4.06
N VAL A 110 -2.17 31.44 -3.31
CA VAL A 110 -2.38 31.75 -1.87
C VAL A 110 -1.11 31.44 -1.05
N ARG A 111 -0.42 30.33 -1.31
CA ARG A 111 0.84 30.00 -0.62
C ARG A 111 1.92 31.03 -0.88
N VAL A 112 2.11 31.46 -2.13
CA VAL A 112 3.12 32.47 -2.50
C VAL A 112 2.78 33.81 -1.87
N GLU A 113 1.53 34.25 -1.92
CA GLU A 113 1.10 35.51 -1.30
C GLU A 113 1.30 35.49 0.22
N THR A 114 0.95 34.38 0.88
CA THR A 114 1.13 34.23 2.33
C THR A 114 2.62 34.23 2.71
N ALA A 115 3.46 33.57 1.93
CA ALA A 115 4.91 33.58 2.12
C ALA A 115 5.52 34.98 1.92
N GLN A 116 5.00 35.79 0.99
CA GLN A 116 5.42 37.17 0.80
C GLN A 116 5.10 38.05 2.02
N ARG A 117 3.97 37.81 2.71
CA ARG A 117 3.56 38.59 3.89
C ARG A 117 4.49 38.41 5.09
N VAL A 118 5.05 37.22 5.27
CA VAL A 118 6.00 36.91 6.37
C VAL A 118 7.46 37.01 5.93
N SER A 119 7.71 37.51 4.72
CA SER A 119 9.06 37.61 4.17
C SER A 119 9.93 38.53 5.05
N GLY A 120 11.02 37.98 5.57
CA GLY A 120 11.92 38.69 6.50
C GLY A 120 11.64 38.43 7.98
N GLU A 121 10.52 37.78 8.33
CA GLU A 121 10.24 37.32 9.69
C GLU A 121 10.84 35.92 9.93
N VAL A 122 12.06 35.86 10.46
CA VAL A 122 12.79 34.58 10.62
C VAL A 122 12.11 33.60 11.59
N ASP A 123 11.39 34.12 12.58
CA ASP A 123 10.75 33.32 13.63
C ASP A 123 9.34 32.83 13.24
N ARG A 124 8.86 33.16 12.03
CA ARG A 124 7.51 32.82 11.57
C ARG A 124 7.54 32.13 10.22
N HIS A 125 6.71 31.10 10.11
CA HIS A 125 6.51 30.37 8.86
C HIS A 125 5.18 30.78 8.22
N TRP A 126 5.07 30.61 6.92
CA TRP A 126 3.86 30.98 6.17
C TRP A 126 2.65 30.11 6.52
N ASP A 127 2.87 28.92 7.06
CA ASP A 127 1.86 27.95 7.52
C ASP A 127 1.56 28.07 9.04
N ASP A 128 2.11 29.08 9.71
CA ASP A 128 1.79 29.36 11.11
C ASP A 128 0.30 29.74 11.27
N ARG A 129 -0.33 29.26 12.35
CA ARG A 129 -1.74 29.54 12.68
C ARG A 129 -2.04 31.01 12.92
N ALA A 130 -1.03 31.82 13.26
CA ALA A 130 -1.17 33.28 13.39
C ALA A 130 -1.22 33.99 12.03
N VAL A 131 -0.74 33.35 10.96
CA VAL A 131 -0.59 33.92 9.61
C VAL A 131 -1.70 33.40 8.69
N MET A 132 -2.03 32.12 8.81
CA MET A 132 -3.01 31.44 7.97
C MET A 132 -4.21 30.98 8.80
N ASP A 133 -5.42 31.33 8.35
CA ASP A 133 -6.63 30.91 9.04
C ASP A 133 -6.82 29.37 8.96
N PRO A 134 -7.52 28.75 9.93
CA PRO A 134 -7.66 27.30 9.98
C PRO A 134 -8.30 26.66 8.74
N THR A 135 -9.22 27.38 8.07
CA THR A 135 -9.93 26.86 6.90
C THR A 135 -8.99 26.80 5.72
N THR A 136 -8.26 27.89 5.46
CA THR A 136 -7.24 27.95 4.40
C THR A 136 -6.12 26.94 4.65
N HIS A 137 -5.65 26.82 5.91
CA HIS A 137 -4.64 25.83 6.27
C HIS A 137 -5.08 24.40 5.94
N ASN A 138 -6.31 24.03 6.31
CA ASN A 138 -6.85 22.71 6.00
C ASN A 138 -6.97 22.48 4.49
N MET A 139 -7.49 23.45 3.73
CA MET A 139 -7.60 23.34 2.27
C MET A 139 -6.25 23.17 1.60
N LEU A 140 -5.23 23.91 2.05
CA LEU A 140 -3.87 23.83 1.53
C LEU A 140 -3.09 22.61 2.06
N SER A 141 -3.60 21.87 3.03
CA SER A 141 -2.96 20.65 3.56
C SER A 141 -3.24 19.40 2.70
N TYR A 142 -4.08 19.55 1.67
CA TYR A 142 -4.33 18.49 0.69
C TYR A 142 -3.33 18.54 -0.47
N ALA A 143 -2.92 17.37 -0.94
CA ALA A 143 -2.05 17.21 -2.10
C ALA A 143 -2.48 16.02 -2.95
N GLY A 144 -2.22 16.08 -4.26
CA GLY A 144 -2.36 14.94 -5.16
C GLY A 144 -1.07 14.13 -5.24
N VAL A 145 -1.20 12.82 -5.35
CA VAL A 145 -0.11 11.87 -5.58
C VAL A 145 -0.48 10.99 -6.76
N ARG A 146 0.44 10.90 -7.72
CA ARG A 146 0.34 10.02 -8.88
C ARG A 146 0.97 8.68 -8.57
N CYS A 147 0.23 7.62 -8.79
CA CYS A 147 0.65 6.25 -8.53
C CYS A 147 0.53 5.39 -9.79
N ARG A 148 1.45 4.44 -9.94
CA ARG A 148 1.29 3.32 -10.88
C ARG A 148 0.50 2.21 -10.20
N VAL A 149 -0.47 1.65 -10.91
CA VAL A 149 -1.14 0.41 -10.52
C VAL A 149 -0.20 -0.75 -10.79
N LEU A 150 0.04 -1.58 -9.77
CA LEU A 150 0.90 -2.77 -9.90
C LEU A 150 0.10 -4.06 -10.01
N GLY A 151 -1.13 -4.06 -9.50
CA GLY A 151 -1.95 -5.25 -9.45
C GLY A 151 -2.91 -5.25 -8.27
N THR A 152 -3.55 -6.39 -8.05
CA THR A 152 -4.64 -6.56 -7.08
C THR A 152 -4.46 -7.83 -6.27
N TYR A 153 -4.54 -7.70 -4.95
CA TYR A 153 -4.64 -8.82 -4.03
C TYR A 153 -6.11 -9.20 -3.80
N TYR A 154 -6.42 -10.50 -3.87
CA TYR A 154 -7.76 -11.04 -3.68
C TYR A 154 -7.67 -12.49 -3.16
N MET A 155 -8.76 -13.02 -2.61
CA MET A 155 -8.81 -14.41 -2.16
C MET A 155 -9.35 -15.31 -3.26
N VAL A 156 -8.77 -16.50 -3.38
CA VAL A 156 -9.21 -17.53 -4.33
C VAL A 156 -9.46 -18.81 -3.56
N ASN A 157 -10.59 -19.47 -3.85
CA ASN A 157 -10.82 -20.83 -3.39
C ASN A 157 -9.94 -21.79 -4.22
N ILE A 158 -9.02 -22.47 -3.55
CA ILE A 158 -8.17 -23.52 -4.13
C ILE A 158 -8.59 -24.93 -3.66
N GLY A 159 -9.54 -25.02 -2.73
CA GLY A 159 -10.11 -26.28 -2.25
C GLY A 159 -11.23 -26.79 -3.15
N ALA A 160 -11.75 -27.96 -2.82
CA ALA A 160 -12.95 -28.51 -3.47
C ALA A 160 -14.20 -27.75 -3.01
N ASP A 161 -15.30 -27.88 -3.76
CA ASP A 161 -16.56 -27.17 -3.45
C ASP A 161 -17.16 -27.57 -2.09
N ASP A 162 -16.92 -28.81 -1.64
CA ASP A 162 -17.36 -29.36 -0.35
C ASP A 162 -16.39 -29.05 0.80
N ALA A 163 -15.16 -28.64 0.49
CA ALA A 163 -14.11 -28.27 1.44
C ALA A 163 -13.33 -27.04 0.94
N PRO A 164 -13.95 -25.84 0.97
CA PRO A 164 -13.35 -24.64 0.42
C PRO A 164 -12.13 -24.20 1.24
N GLU A 165 -11.04 -23.91 0.54
CA GLU A 165 -9.79 -23.42 1.11
C GLU A 165 -9.42 -22.13 0.39
N PHE A 166 -9.52 -20.99 1.07
CA PHE A 166 -9.18 -19.71 0.49
C PHE A 166 -7.73 -19.34 0.75
N ARG A 167 -7.02 -18.92 -0.30
CA ARG A 167 -5.66 -18.38 -0.23
C ARG A 167 -5.58 -17.03 -0.90
N LEU A 168 -4.63 -16.22 -0.44
CA LEU A 168 -4.34 -14.91 -1.03
C LEU A 168 -3.62 -15.09 -2.38
N PHE A 169 -4.11 -14.39 -3.39
CA PHE A 169 -3.53 -14.30 -4.73
C PHE A 169 -3.18 -12.87 -5.07
N PHE A 170 -2.27 -12.71 -6.03
CA PHE A 170 -1.92 -11.42 -6.62
C PHE A 170 -2.04 -11.50 -8.14
N GLY A 171 -2.91 -10.66 -8.71
CA GLY A 171 -2.97 -10.43 -10.16
C GLY A 171 -2.16 -9.20 -10.50
N SER A 172 -1.40 -9.21 -11.60
CA SER A 172 -0.54 -8.10 -12.04
C SER A 172 -1.31 -6.96 -12.73
N ASP A 173 -2.64 -6.99 -12.66
CA ASP A 173 -3.57 -6.04 -13.26
C ASP A 173 -4.74 -5.76 -12.29
N ILE A 174 -5.63 -4.88 -12.73
CA ILE A 174 -6.95 -4.68 -12.12
C ILE A 174 -7.97 -5.28 -13.09
N SER A 175 -8.81 -6.18 -12.61
CA SER A 175 -9.85 -6.82 -13.44
C SER A 175 -10.89 -5.83 -13.94
N ASN A 176 -11.26 -4.86 -13.11
CA ASN A 176 -12.29 -3.88 -13.40
C ASN A 176 -12.14 -2.67 -12.46
N TYR A 177 -12.56 -1.48 -12.91
CA TYR A 177 -12.54 -0.27 -12.10
C TYR A 177 -13.86 0.48 -12.23
N TYR A 178 -14.32 1.05 -11.11
CA TYR A 178 -15.55 1.82 -11.07
C TYR A 178 -15.23 3.30 -10.83
N PRO A 179 -15.65 4.22 -11.72
CA PRO A 179 -15.29 5.64 -11.61
C PRO A 179 -15.90 6.32 -10.38
N ASN A 180 -17.02 5.80 -9.86
CA ASN A 180 -17.71 6.34 -8.68
C ASN A 180 -17.70 5.37 -7.49
N ARG A 181 -16.64 4.56 -7.34
CA ARG A 181 -16.38 3.81 -6.10
C ARG A 181 -15.07 4.26 -5.49
N GLY A 182 -15.18 5.11 -4.48
CA GLY A 182 -14.02 5.58 -3.73
C GLY A 182 -13.29 4.44 -3.01
N LEU A 183 -11.97 4.47 -3.08
CA LEU A 183 -11.06 3.58 -2.35
C LEU A 183 -10.30 4.38 -1.30
N LYS A 184 -10.19 3.84 -0.10
CA LYS A 184 -9.31 4.40 0.93
C LYS A 184 -7.87 3.96 0.65
N VAL A 185 -6.94 4.88 0.85
CA VAL A 185 -5.52 4.66 0.61
C VAL A 185 -4.80 4.55 1.94
N PHE A 186 -3.95 3.53 2.06
CA PHE A 186 -3.13 3.26 3.23
C PHE A 186 -1.67 3.06 2.81
N LYS A 187 -0.74 3.43 3.68
CA LYS A 187 0.69 3.18 3.50
C LYS A 187 1.12 1.92 4.26
N PRO A 188 1.29 0.77 3.59
CA PRO A 188 1.73 -0.46 4.26
C PRO A 188 3.08 -0.25 4.95
N ARG A 189 3.19 -0.81 6.17
CA ARG A 189 4.37 -0.73 7.04
C ARG A 189 4.54 -2.03 7.83
N GLY A 190 5.68 -2.21 8.48
CA GLY A 190 5.92 -3.36 9.38
C GLY A 190 5.55 -4.72 8.78
N SER A 191 4.67 -5.46 9.46
CA SER A 191 4.21 -6.80 9.06
C SER A 191 3.40 -6.80 7.76
N VAL A 192 2.56 -5.80 7.53
CA VAL A 192 1.76 -5.67 6.30
C VAL A 192 2.69 -5.49 5.10
N LEU A 193 3.66 -4.57 5.21
CA LEU A 193 4.65 -4.38 4.15
C LEU A 193 5.44 -5.67 3.90
N LYS A 194 5.88 -6.34 4.98
CA LYS A 194 6.57 -7.64 4.89
C LYS A 194 5.75 -8.69 4.15
N ALA A 195 4.43 -8.75 4.38
CA ALA A 195 3.54 -9.69 3.72
C ALA A 195 3.41 -9.39 2.22
N ILE A 196 3.29 -8.11 1.85
CA ILE A 196 3.21 -7.66 0.45
C ILE A 196 4.51 -7.97 -0.30
N ILE A 197 5.67 -7.54 0.24
CA ILE A 197 6.94 -7.64 -0.47
C ILE A 197 7.49 -9.08 -0.57
N ASN A 198 7.13 -9.95 0.38
CA ASN A 198 7.52 -11.35 0.38
C ASN A 198 6.36 -12.28 -0.03
N PHE A 199 5.33 -11.72 -0.66
CA PHE A 199 4.24 -12.51 -1.21
C PHE A 199 4.78 -13.47 -2.29
N ARG A 200 4.28 -14.70 -2.29
CA ARG A 200 4.56 -15.69 -3.33
C ARG A 200 3.25 -16.36 -3.73
N ASP A 201 3.11 -16.61 -5.02
CA ASP A 201 1.91 -17.26 -5.57
C ASP A 201 1.81 -18.69 -4.98
N PRO A 202 0.70 -19.02 -4.28
CA PRO A 202 0.47 -20.36 -3.74
C PRO A 202 0.45 -21.47 -4.80
N ARG A 203 0.23 -21.16 -6.08
CA ARG A 203 0.26 -22.14 -7.19
C ARG A 203 1.66 -22.63 -7.51
N LEU A 204 2.69 -21.87 -7.16
CA LEU A 204 4.06 -22.26 -7.40
C LEU A 204 4.46 -23.30 -6.34
N THR A 205 4.48 -24.57 -6.75
CA THR A 205 5.01 -25.68 -5.96
C THR A 205 6.51 -25.51 -5.78
N VAL A 206 6.88 -24.75 -4.76
CA VAL A 206 8.25 -24.71 -4.28
C VAL A 206 8.33 -25.68 -3.13
N ALA A 207 9.24 -26.64 -3.22
CA ALA A 207 9.43 -27.63 -2.17
C ALA A 207 9.56 -26.90 -0.84
N ALA A 208 8.82 -27.34 0.18
CA ALA A 208 8.83 -26.74 1.52
C ALA A 208 10.24 -26.68 2.16
N HIS A 209 11.21 -27.36 1.55
CA HIS A 209 12.62 -27.42 1.92
C HIS A 209 13.50 -26.30 1.34
N ASP A 210 13.01 -25.50 0.38
CA ASP A 210 13.75 -24.32 -0.06
C ASP A 210 13.57 -23.19 0.95
N GLY A 211 14.51 -23.10 1.89
CA GLY A 211 14.54 -22.05 2.90
C GLY A 211 14.49 -20.64 2.29
N ARG A 212 13.76 -19.74 2.96
CA ARG A 212 13.74 -18.31 2.61
C ARG A 212 15.05 -17.66 3.04
N VAL A 213 15.75 -17.06 2.09
CA VAL A 213 17.01 -16.38 2.35
C VAL A 213 16.78 -14.87 2.44
N PRO A 214 17.11 -14.21 3.56
CA PRO A 214 17.06 -12.75 3.63
C PRO A 214 18.15 -12.15 2.74
N VAL A 215 17.76 -11.25 1.84
CA VAL A 215 18.69 -10.54 0.94
C VAL A 215 18.93 -9.10 1.35
N GLY A 216 18.11 -8.56 2.23
CA GLY A 216 18.24 -7.19 2.72
C GLY A 216 16.97 -6.71 3.40
N GLN A 217 16.81 -5.39 3.44
CA GLN A 217 15.64 -4.73 4.01
C GLN A 217 15.09 -3.69 3.04
N VAL A 218 13.80 -3.38 3.18
CA VAL A 218 13.13 -2.38 2.32
C VAL A 218 13.69 -0.99 2.59
N ARG A 219 14.00 -0.27 1.50
CA ARG A 219 14.40 1.14 1.55
C ARG A 219 13.81 1.89 0.36
N TYR A 220 13.00 2.92 0.61
CA TYR A 220 12.40 3.72 -0.46
C TYR A 220 13.26 4.91 -0.90
N ALA A 221 14.09 5.44 -0.01
CA ALA A 221 14.94 6.59 -0.32
C ALA A 221 16.34 6.44 0.29
N SER A 222 17.32 7.13 -0.29
CA SER A 222 18.65 7.28 0.30
C SER A 222 18.57 7.97 1.68
N SER A 223 17.60 8.86 1.88
CA SER A 223 17.25 9.39 3.19
C SER A 223 16.45 8.35 3.98
N HIS A 224 17.15 7.46 4.69
CA HIS A 224 16.55 6.44 5.55
C HIS A 224 16.25 7.05 6.92
N ARG A 225 14.97 7.35 7.19
CA ARG A 225 14.55 7.99 8.44
C ARG A 225 13.76 6.99 9.30
N PRO A 226 14.11 6.78 10.58
CA PRO A 226 13.49 5.75 11.43
C PRO A 226 11.96 5.87 11.56
N PHE A 227 11.43 7.09 11.54
CA PHE A 227 10.00 7.35 11.69
C PHE A 227 9.14 6.88 10.51
N GLN A 228 9.72 6.40 9.40
CA GLN A 228 8.97 5.92 8.24
C GLN A 228 8.19 4.60 8.50
N GLY A 229 8.50 3.88 9.60
CA GLY A 229 7.84 2.63 9.97
C GLY A 229 8.16 1.43 9.06
N ILE A 230 9.19 1.57 8.22
CA ILE A 230 9.65 0.52 7.28
C ILE A 230 11.00 -0.09 7.69
N ASP A 231 11.59 0.42 8.76
CA ASP A 231 12.91 -0.01 9.21
C ASP A 231 12.86 -1.47 9.67
N GLY A 232 13.86 -2.26 9.30
CA GLY A 232 13.92 -3.67 9.66
C GLY A 232 13.00 -4.62 8.87
N VAL A 233 12.20 -4.14 7.90
CA VAL A 233 11.34 -5.02 7.09
C VAL A 233 12.20 -5.86 6.13
N PRO A 234 12.36 -7.18 6.35
CA PRO A 234 13.29 -7.99 5.58
C PRO A 234 12.70 -8.38 4.24
N VAL A 235 13.53 -8.30 3.20
CA VAL A 235 13.26 -8.87 1.88
C VAL A 235 13.87 -10.25 1.85
N GLN A 236 13.07 -11.24 1.48
CA GLN A 236 13.44 -12.63 1.39
C GLN A 236 13.18 -13.14 -0.02
N ILE A 237 14.09 -13.97 -0.52
CA ILE A 237 13.91 -14.68 -1.78
C ILE A 237 14.12 -16.17 -1.56
N THR A 238 13.63 -16.98 -2.48
CA THR A 238 13.92 -18.41 -2.49
C THR A 238 15.00 -18.69 -3.53
N PRO A 239 16.07 -19.43 -3.21
CA PRO A 239 17.13 -19.73 -4.17
C PRO A 239 16.63 -20.36 -5.49
N THR A 240 15.56 -21.16 -5.42
CA THR A 240 14.94 -21.75 -6.61
C THR A 240 14.29 -20.75 -7.56
N ASP A 241 13.87 -19.56 -7.10
CA ASP A 241 13.44 -18.48 -8.00
C ASP A 241 14.60 -18.00 -8.87
N LEU A 242 15.79 -17.90 -8.28
CA LEU A 242 16.98 -17.43 -8.99
C LEU A 242 17.42 -18.42 -10.07
N LEU A 243 17.42 -19.71 -9.71
CA LEU A 243 17.84 -20.80 -10.59
C LEU A 243 16.79 -21.09 -11.68
N GLY A 244 15.51 -21.15 -11.30
CA GLY A 244 14.42 -21.54 -12.20
C GLY A 244 14.07 -20.50 -13.26
N GLN A 245 14.22 -19.21 -12.95
CA GLN A 245 13.82 -18.13 -13.87
C GLN A 245 14.96 -17.48 -14.67
N LYS A 246 16.16 -18.08 -14.69
CA LYS A 246 17.35 -17.52 -15.36
C LYS A 246 17.62 -16.07 -14.94
N THR A 247 17.71 -15.83 -13.63
CA THR A 247 17.88 -14.48 -13.10
C THR A 247 19.20 -13.85 -13.56
N ALA A 248 19.15 -12.61 -14.04
CA ALA A 248 20.33 -11.82 -14.40
C ALA A 248 20.59 -10.74 -13.34
N LEU A 249 21.85 -10.61 -12.94
CA LEU A 249 22.30 -9.59 -11.99
C LEU A 249 23.13 -8.53 -12.70
N PHE A 250 22.62 -7.30 -12.75
CA PHE A 250 23.30 -6.16 -13.34
C PHE A 250 23.73 -5.14 -12.29
N GLY A 251 24.75 -4.35 -12.59
CA GLY A 251 25.31 -3.34 -11.69
C GLY A 251 26.72 -2.92 -12.12
N MET A 252 27.20 -1.76 -11.63
CA MET A 252 28.55 -1.28 -11.91
C MET A 252 29.61 -2.00 -11.04
N THR A 253 30.89 -1.81 -11.31
CA THR A 253 31.95 -2.36 -10.46
C THR A 253 31.82 -1.82 -9.02
N ARG A 254 32.05 -2.68 -8.02
CA ARG A 254 31.94 -2.36 -6.58
C ARG A 254 30.52 -2.04 -6.05
N THR A 255 29.45 -2.33 -6.80
CA THR A 255 28.05 -2.14 -6.32
C THR A 255 27.43 -3.38 -5.68
N GLY A 256 28.25 -4.32 -5.19
CA GLY A 256 27.76 -5.50 -4.47
C GLY A 256 27.37 -6.71 -5.33
N LYS A 257 27.57 -6.70 -6.66
CA LYS A 257 27.20 -7.85 -7.53
C LYS A 257 27.78 -9.18 -7.06
N SER A 258 29.10 -9.25 -6.82
CA SER A 258 29.75 -10.50 -6.38
C SER A 258 29.20 -10.98 -5.03
N ASN A 259 28.95 -10.04 -4.10
CA ASN A 259 28.37 -10.34 -2.79
C ASN A 259 26.94 -10.90 -2.92
N THR A 260 26.13 -10.37 -3.84
CA THR A 260 24.78 -10.90 -4.12
C THR A 260 24.82 -12.29 -4.73
N THR A 261 25.80 -12.60 -5.59
CA THR A 261 25.98 -13.94 -6.19
C THR A 261 26.47 -14.98 -5.17
N GLU A 262 27.19 -14.56 -4.13
CA GLU A 262 27.70 -15.46 -3.08
C GLU A 262 26.64 -15.88 -2.05
N LEU A 263 25.57 -15.07 -1.88
CA LEU A 263 24.50 -15.36 -0.91
C LEU A 263 23.83 -16.72 -1.18
N PRO A 264 23.37 -17.06 -2.42
CA PRO A 264 22.77 -18.36 -2.68
C PRO A 264 23.78 -19.52 -2.67
N SER A 265 25.02 -19.29 -3.12
CA SER A 265 26.03 -20.36 -3.27
C SER A 265 26.66 -20.80 -1.96
N THR A 266 26.76 -19.91 -0.98
CA THR A 266 27.21 -20.24 0.38
C THR A 266 26.18 -21.12 1.10
N ILE A 267 24.89 -20.92 0.81
CA ILE A 267 23.78 -21.64 1.44
C ILE A 267 23.62 -23.04 0.86
N SER A 268 23.83 -23.23 -0.45
CA SER A 268 23.78 -24.57 -1.06
C SER A 268 24.95 -25.48 -0.68
N ARG A 269 26.04 -24.94 -0.10
CA ARG A 269 27.20 -25.70 0.38
C ARG A 269 27.14 -26.08 1.86
N GLY A 270 26.17 -25.53 2.59
CA GLY A 270 25.96 -25.79 4.02
C GLY A 270 24.83 -26.77 4.34
N VAL A 271 24.31 -27.47 3.33
CA VAL A 271 23.35 -28.59 3.44
C VAL A 271 24.04 -29.87 2.99
#